data_AF-A0A0H5AB64-F1
#
_entry.id   AF-A0A0H5AB64-F1
#
_cell.length_a   1.000
_cell.length_b   1.000
_cell.length_c   1.000
_cell.angle_alpha   90.00
_cell.angle_beta   90.00
_cell.angle_gamma   90.00
#
_symmetry.space_group_name_H-M   'P 1'
#
loop_
_entity.id
_entity.type
_entity.pdbx_description
1 polymer ?
#
loop_
_entity_poly.entity_id
_entity_poly.type
_entity_poly.pdbx_seq_one_letter_code
_entity_poly.pdbx_strand_id
1 'polypeptide(L)'
;MNARWPVLITCIFILTGCAGMQNPQKANLAHCANQFKASKAENYPLVLQEGDLCLQKNTLPASLHSAVYAVQADAYSNLKRFPEAVAAKEKSMQLAVKPDPRDTLDLSAMYRDVGNPKKALELVQYNLDNGLGEAGKGSGFHMPTYYHLGLALTDLGQYREAAEAFSTGLQRQPDYAWAFYARGIAYEHLGDRDGAKADFVKFSQIVNKKYVKEENTAKLAEYGISVP
;
A
#
# COMPACT_ATOMS: atom_id res chain seq x y z
N MET A 1 -61.44 -7.31 64.43
CA MET A 1 -62.10 -8.07 63.35
C MET A 1 -61.15 -8.01 62.15
N ASN A 2 -60.24 -8.97 62.03
CA ASN A 2 -60.27 -10.12 61.08
C ASN A 2 -60.16 -9.64 59.61
N ALA A 3 -59.24 -10.06 58.74
CA ALA A 3 -58.41 -11.27 58.63
C ALA A 3 -57.21 -11.01 57.68
N ARG A 4 -56.00 -11.54 57.97
CA ARG A 4 -55.29 -12.68 57.32
C ARG A 4 -54.89 -12.55 55.82
N TRP A 5 -53.57 -12.44 55.60
CA TRP A 5 -52.74 -12.81 54.42
C TRP A 5 -52.89 -14.32 54.01
N PRO A 6 -52.35 -14.88 52.87
CA PRO A 6 -51.23 -14.41 52.01
C PRO A 6 -51.30 -14.75 50.46
N VAL A 7 -50.20 -14.42 49.75
CA VAL A 7 -49.67 -14.98 48.46
C VAL A 7 -50.47 -14.84 47.15
N LEU A 8 -49.93 -14.04 46.23
CA LEU A 8 -49.60 -14.49 44.87
C LEU A 8 -48.51 -13.60 44.29
N ILE A 9 -47.27 -14.08 44.43
CA ILE A 9 -46.09 -13.62 43.69
C ILE A 9 -46.29 -14.11 42.25
N THR A 10 -46.71 -13.22 41.36
CA THR A 10 -46.52 -13.42 39.92
C THR A 10 -45.30 -12.64 39.48
N CYS A 11 -44.14 -13.27 39.66
CA CYS A 11 -42.95 -13.00 38.87
C CYS A 11 -43.29 -13.17 37.39
N ILE A 12 -43.47 -12.07 36.66
CA ILE A 12 -43.33 -12.03 35.21
C ILE A 12 -42.34 -10.90 34.87
N PHE A 13 -41.07 -11.16 35.20
CA PHE A 13 -39.91 -10.53 34.56
C PHE A 13 -39.16 -11.64 33.82
N ILE A 14 -39.73 -12.12 32.72
CA ILE A 14 -39.03 -12.91 31.70
C ILE A 14 -39.70 -12.48 30.39
N LEU A 15 -39.15 -11.51 29.66
CA LEU A 15 -38.21 -11.75 28.57
C LEU A 15 -37.30 -10.52 28.36
N THR A 16 -36.36 -10.29 29.26
CA THR A 16 -35.14 -9.52 28.96
C THR A 16 -33.95 -10.46 29.12
N GLY A 17 -33.59 -11.16 28.06
CA GLY A 17 -32.47 -12.10 28.18
C GLY A 17 -32.21 -12.95 26.94
N CYS A 18 -31.86 -12.28 25.83
CA CYS A 18 -30.94 -12.79 24.80
C CYS A 18 -30.56 -11.73 23.74
N ALA A 19 -30.75 -10.43 24.03
CA ALA A 19 -30.22 -9.34 23.20
C ALA A 19 -28.94 -8.71 23.79
N GLY A 20 -28.30 -9.42 24.74
CA GLY A 20 -27.14 -8.96 25.48
C GLY A 20 -25.92 -9.80 25.19
N MET A 21 -24.87 -9.12 24.70
CA MET A 21 -23.47 -9.56 24.65
C MET A 21 -23.03 -10.40 23.45
N GLN A 22 -23.24 -9.89 22.23
CA GLN A 22 -22.10 -9.98 21.30
C GLN A 22 -20.97 -9.17 21.95
N ASN A 23 -19.91 -9.87 22.40
CA ASN A 23 -18.73 -9.22 22.95
C ASN A 23 -18.28 -8.14 21.94
N PRO A 24 -18.28 -6.84 22.29
CA PRO A 24 -17.93 -5.78 21.36
C PRO A 24 -16.57 -5.99 20.68
N GLN A 25 -15.61 -6.65 21.35
CA GLN A 25 -14.35 -7.03 20.74
C GLN A 25 -14.53 -8.09 19.64
N LYS A 26 -15.41 -9.07 19.83
CA LYS A 26 -15.72 -10.08 18.79
C LYS A 26 -16.41 -9.44 17.58
N ALA A 27 -17.29 -8.46 17.81
CA ALA A 27 -17.92 -7.72 16.73
C ALA A 27 -16.89 -6.89 15.93
N ASN A 28 -16.01 -6.16 16.62
CA ASN A 28 -14.94 -5.40 15.96
C ASN A 28 -13.99 -6.31 15.17
N LEU A 29 -13.55 -7.42 15.76
CA LEU A 29 -12.69 -8.40 15.08
C LEU A 29 -13.35 -8.98 13.82
N ALA A 30 -14.68 -9.16 13.82
CA ALA A 30 -15.42 -9.58 12.63
C ALA A 30 -15.34 -8.53 11.52
N HIS A 31 -15.51 -7.24 11.86
CA HIS A 31 -15.32 -6.14 10.91
C HIS A 31 -13.90 -6.08 10.36
N CYS A 32 -12.87 -6.25 11.21
CA CYS A 32 -11.48 -6.30 10.74
C CYS A 32 -11.29 -7.48 9.75
N ALA A 33 -11.83 -8.66 10.05
CA ALA A 33 -11.75 -9.81 9.17
C ALA A 33 -12.46 -9.57 7.82
N ASN A 34 -13.64 -8.94 7.84
CA ASN A 34 -14.39 -8.58 6.65
C ASN A 34 -13.64 -7.55 5.80
N GLN A 35 -12.98 -6.56 6.41
CA GLN A 35 -12.13 -5.61 5.72
C GLN A 35 -11.02 -6.32 4.93
N PHE A 36 -10.28 -7.24 5.58
CA PHE A 36 -9.22 -7.98 4.89
C PHE A 36 -9.75 -8.85 3.75
N LYS A 37 -10.95 -9.43 3.92
CA LYS A 37 -11.62 -10.17 2.84
C LYS A 37 -12.03 -9.25 1.68
N ALA A 38 -12.56 -8.08 1.97
CA ALA A 38 -12.94 -7.07 0.98
C ALA A 38 -11.73 -6.56 0.20
N SER A 39 -10.59 -6.39 0.88
CA SER A 39 -9.32 -5.98 0.25
C SER A 39 -8.84 -7.01 -0.77
N LYS A 40 -8.87 -8.30 -0.43
CA LYS A 40 -8.55 -9.39 -1.39
C LYS A 40 -9.50 -9.47 -2.57
N ALA A 41 -10.71 -8.98 -2.41
CA ALA A 41 -11.72 -8.90 -3.47
C ALA A 41 -11.71 -7.54 -4.20
N GLU A 42 -10.73 -6.67 -3.90
CA GLU A 42 -10.60 -5.32 -4.46
C GLU A 42 -11.86 -4.45 -4.31
N ASN A 43 -12.69 -4.74 -3.29
CA ASN A 43 -13.88 -3.95 -2.97
C ASN A 43 -13.50 -2.82 -2.00
N TYR A 44 -12.82 -1.79 -2.53
CA TYR A 44 -12.27 -0.69 -1.74
C TYR A 44 -13.32 0.09 -0.92
N PRO A 45 -14.55 0.38 -1.43
CA PRO A 45 -15.57 0.99 -0.59
C PRO A 45 -15.92 0.16 0.66
N LEU A 46 -16.05 -1.16 0.50
CA LEU A 46 -16.32 -2.06 1.62
C LEU A 46 -15.12 -2.19 2.57
N VAL A 47 -13.89 -2.13 2.05
CA VAL A 47 -12.68 -2.06 2.88
C VAL A 47 -12.75 -0.86 3.84
N LEU A 48 -13.10 0.31 3.32
CA LEU A 48 -13.17 1.52 4.15
C LEU A 48 -14.29 1.41 5.19
N GLN A 49 -15.48 0.97 4.77
CA GLN A 49 -16.63 0.78 5.66
C GLN A 49 -16.33 -0.19 6.81
N GLU A 50 -15.81 -1.38 6.51
CA GLU A 50 -15.52 -2.39 7.53
C GLU A 50 -14.31 -1.99 8.40
N GLY A 51 -13.34 -1.27 7.83
CA GLY A 51 -12.22 -0.70 8.58
C GLY A 51 -12.67 0.33 9.62
N ASP A 52 -13.55 1.26 9.24
CA ASP A 52 -14.08 2.26 10.17
C ASP A 52 -14.88 1.62 11.32
N LEU A 53 -15.66 0.58 11.01
CA LEU A 53 -16.38 -0.20 12.02
C LEU A 53 -15.43 -0.98 12.95
N CYS A 54 -14.35 -1.56 12.40
CA CYS A 54 -13.29 -2.21 13.18
C CYS A 54 -12.64 -1.24 14.20
N LEU A 55 -12.45 0.03 13.83
CA LEU A 55 -11.79 1.06 14.65
C LEU A 55 -12.69 1.72 15.72
N GLN A 56 -14.01 1.55 15.66
CA GLN A 56 -14.99 2.41 16.38
C GLN A 56 -14.86 2.45 17.92
N LYS A 57 -14.28 1.44 18.58
CA LYS A 57 -14.27 1.35 20.06
C LYS A 57 -12.89 1.44 20.72
N ASN A 58 -11.81 1.67 19.96
CA ASN A 58 -10.44 1.83 20.47
C ASN A 58 -9.98 0.76 21.50
N THR A 59 -10.56 -0.44 21.46
CA THR A 59 -10.24 -1.56 22.37
C THR A 59 -9.32 -2.59 21.73
N LEU A 60 -8.97 -2.43 20.46
CA LEU A 60 -8.07 -3.33 19.74
C LEU A 60 -6.60 -2.97 20.05
N PRO A 61 -5.68 -3.94 19.98
CA PRO A 61 -4.26 -3.65 20.14
C PRO A 61 -3.76 -2.74 19.01
N ALA A 62 -2.75 -1.91 19.32
CA ALA A 62 -2.14 -0.98 18.37
C ALA A 62 -1.65 -1.66 17.08
N SER A 63 -1.14 -2.90 17.17
CA SER A 63 -0.74 -3.69 16.01
C SER A 63 -1.89 -3.99 15.05
N LEU A 64 -3.10 -4.21 15.56
CA LEU A 64 -4.27 -4.45 14.73
C LEU A 64 -4.79 -3.13 14.12
N HIS A 65 -4.77 -2.03 14.89
CA HIS A 65 -5.05 -0.71 14.33
C HIS A 65 -4.07 -0.37 13.20
N SER A 66 -2.77 -0.62 13.39
CA SER A 66 -1.74 -0.44 12.35
C SER A 66 -2.11 -1.20 11.07
N ALA A 67 -2.42 -2.50 11.18
CA ALA A 67 -2.81 -3.31 10.03
C ALA A 67 -4.09 -2.82 9.32
N VAL A 68 -5.08 -2.37 10.09
CA VAL A 68 -6.34 -1.81 9.55
C VAL A 68 -6.07 -0.53 8.76
N TYR A 69 -5.27 0.38 9.31
CA TYR A 69 -4.89 1.62 8.63
C TYR A 69 -4.03 1.36 7.39
N ALA A 70 -3.13 0.38 7.42
CA ALA A 70 -2.37 -0.02 6.23
C ALA A 70 -3.30 -0.43 5.08
N VAL A 71 -4.31 -1.25 5.36
CA VAL A 71 -5.28 -1.70 4.36
C VAL A 71 -6.21 -0.57 3.91
N GLN A 72 -6.56 0.37 4.79
CA GLN A 72 -7.29 1.58 4.38
C GLN A 72 -6.43 2.47 3.45
N ALA A 73 -5.13 2.61 3.73
CA ALA A 73 -4.22 3.37 2.88
C ALA A 73 -4.17 2.82 1.45
N ASP A 74 -4.05 1.50 1.30
CA ASP A 74 -4.08 0.83 -0.01
C ASP A 74 -5.42 1.06 -0.72
N ALA A 75 -6.54 0.97 0.01
CA ALA A 75 -7.87 1.22 -0.55
C ALA A 75 -8.04 2.68 -1.02
N TYR A 76 -7.60 3.65 -0.23
CA TYR A 76 -7.59 5.05 -0.62
C TYR A 76 -6.72 5.30 -1.85
N SER A 77 -5.54 4.69 -1.91
CA SER A 77 -4.62 4.80 -3.06
C SER A 77 -5.26 4.29 -4.35
N ASN A 78 -5.90 3.11 -4.30
CA ASN A 78 -6.61 2.53 -5.45
C ASN A 78 -7.84 3.37 -5.88
N LEU A 79 -8.48 4.04 -4.93
CA LEU A 79 -9.56 4.99 -5.19
C LEU A 79 -9.06 6.39 -5.63
N LYS A 80 -7.74 6.57 -5.81
CA LYS A 80 -7.08 7.85 -6.13
C LYS A 80 -7.33 8.96 -5.09
N ARG A 81 -7.61 8.57 -3.86
CA ARG A 81 -7.80 9.45 -2.69
C ARG A 81 -6.46 9.59 -1.95
N PHE A 82 -5.48 10.18 -2.63
CA PHE A 82 -4.09 10.18 -2.18
C PHE A 82 -3.83 10.87 -0.83
N PRO A 83 -4.46 12.03 -0.51
CA PRO A 83 -4.31 12.63 0.81
C PRO A 83 -4.74 11.69 1.95
N GLU A 84 -5.87 11.00 1.79
CA GLU A 84 -6.34 10.03 2.78
C GLU A 84 -5.45 8.78 2.84
N ALA A 85 -4.88 8.34 1.70
CA ALA A 85 -3.93 7.25 1.65
C ALA A 85 -2.67 7.56 2.49
N VAL A 86 -2.08 8.75 2.30
CA VAL A 86 -0.92 9.23 3.08
C VAL A 86 -1.26 9.25 4.56
N ALA A 87 -2.36 9.89 4.94
CA ALA A 87 -2.76 10.00 6.36
C ALA A 87 -2.96 8.63 7.02
N ALA A 88 -3.61 7.69 6.33
CA ALA A 88 -3.81 6.34 6.83
C ALA A 88 -2.48 5.58 6.96
N LYS A 89 -1.57 5.69 5.98
CA LYS A 89 -0.26 5.01 6.03
C LYS A 89 0.63 5.58 7.14
N GLU A 90 0.66 6.90 7.33
CA GLU A 90 1.36 7.52 8.46
C GLU A 90 0.79 7.06 9.80
N LYS A 91 -0.53 6.97 9.90
CA LYS A 91 -1.17 6.45 11.11
C LYS A 91 -0.82 4.99 11.37
N SER A 92 -0.77 4.17 10.31
CA SER A 92 -0.32 2.79 10.40
C SER A 92 1.10 2.70 10.95
N MET A 93 2.04 3.47 10.37
CA MET A 93 3.44 3.48 10.76
C MET A 93 3.66 4.00 12.19
N GLN A 94 2.88 5.00 12.63
CA GLN A 94 2.92 5.49 14.02
C GLN A 94 2.56 4.40 15.04
N LEU A 95 1.68 3.47 14.66
CA LEU A 95 1.19 2.39 15.51
C LEU A 95 1.98 1.09 15.35
N ALA A 96 2.87 1.03 14.36
CA ALA A 96 3.69 -0.15 14.10
C ALA A 96 4.71 -0.37 15.21
N VAL A 97 4.87 -1.63 15.62
CA VAL A 97 5.82 -2.00 16.70
C VAL A 97 7.27 -1.84 16.24
N LYS A 98 7.53 -2.01 14.94
CA LYS A 98 8.86 -1.91 14.34
C LYS A 98 8.76 -1.19 12.99
N PRO A 99 9.70 -0.28 12.67
CA PRO A 99 9.82 0.27 11.33
C PRO A 99 10.02 -0.82 10.28
N ASP A 100 9.16 -0.87 9.26
CA ASP A 100 9.34 -1.68 8.06
C ASP A 100 9.84 -0.80 6.91
N PRO A 101 10.99 -1.10 6.30
CA PRO A 101 11.47 -0.37 5.13
C PRO A 101 10.46 -0.36 3.98
N ARG A 102 9.63 -1.41 3.85
CA ARG A 102 8.57 -1.48 2.82
C ARG A 102 7.48 -0.45 3.06
N ASP A 103 7.07 -0.26 4.32
CA ASP A 103 6.07 0.77 4.66
C ASP A 103 6.55 2.16 4.26
N THR A 104 7.85 2.42 4.38
CA THR A 104 8.48 3.69 3.98
C THR A 104 8.41 3.88 2.46
N LEU A 105 8.59 2.81 1.68
CA LEU A 105 8.52 2.85 0.22
C LEU A 105 7.08 3.00 -0.29
N ASP A 106 6.12 2.33 0.36
CA ASP A 106 4.69 2.53 0.08
C ASP A 106 4.28 3.98 0.36
N LEU A 107 4.69 4.53 1.51
CA LEU A 107 4.43 5.92 1.85
C LEU A 107 5.12 6.88 0.86
N SER A 108 6.34 6.57 0.43
CA SER A 108 7.03 7.32 -0.64
C SER A 108 6.21 7.32 -1.94
N ALA A 109 5.65 6.18 -2.34
CA ALA A 109 4.80 6.11 -3.53
C ALA A 109 3.55 7.00 -3.38
N MET A 110 2.88 6.94 -2.23
CA MET A 110 1.71 7.78 -1.93
C MET A 110 2.06 9.28 -1.93
N TYR A 111 3.25 9.65 -1.45
CA TYR A 111 3.74 11.02 -1.50
C TYR A 111 4.02 11.51 -2.94
N ARG A 112 4.46 10.62 -3.84
CA ARG A 112 4.54 10.94 -5.27
C ARG A 112 3.14 11.18 -5.85
N ASP A 113 2.19 10.30 -5.54
CA ASP A 113 0.82 10.38 -6.08
C ASP A 113 0.07 11.64 -5.63
N VAL A 114 0.33 12.14 -4.41
CA VAL A 114 -0.21 13.43 -3.93
C VAL A 114 0.56 14.66 -4.47
N GLY A 115 1.55 14.46 -5.34
CA GLY A 115 2.33 15.53 -5.96
C GLY A 115 3.43 16.11 -5.07
N ASN A 116 3.93 15.34 -4.09
CA ASN A 116 5.04 15.72 -3.21
C ASN A 116 6.24 14.77 -3.35
N PRO A 117 6.90 14.75 -4.52
CA PRO A 117 8.04 13.86 -4.76
C PRO A 117 9.28 14.23 -3.94
N LYS A 118 9.35 15.45 -3.38
CA LYS A 118 10.41 15.82 -2.42
C LYS A 118 10.30 14.99 -1.15
N LYS A 119 9.09 14.83 -0.61
CA LYS A 119 8.89 14.01 0.60
C LYS A 119 9.14 12.53 0.32
N ALA A 120 8.76 12.07 -0.86
CA ALA A 120 9.10 10.73 -1.34
C ALA A 120 10.62 10.50 -1.37
N LEU A 121 11.38 11.44 -1.94
CA LEU A 121 12.83 11.38 -1.99
C LEU A 121 13.46 11.31 -0.59
N GLU A 122 13.00 12.13 0.36
CA GLU A 122 13.48 12.09 1.75
C GLU A 122 13.29 10.71 2.40
N LEU A 123 12.12 10.09 2.20
CA LEU A 123 11.80 8.78 2.77
C LEU A 123 12.67 7.67 2.17
N VAL A 124 12.89 7.70 0.85
CA VAL A 124 13.75 6.72 0.19
C VAL A 124 15.22 6.91 0.60
N GLN A 125 15.68 8.16 0.70
CA GLN A 125 17.05 8.45 1.15
C GLN A 125 17.27 7.98 2.59
N TYR A 126 16.28 8.16 3.46
CA TYR A 126 16.34 7.62 4.82
C TYR A 126 16.55 6.09 4.83
N ASN A 127 15.86 5.35 3.97
CA ASN A 127 16.08 3.91 3.85
C ASN A 127 17.54 3.60 3.43
N LEU A 128 18.06 4.29 2.42
CA LEU A 128 19.42 4.10 1.92
C LEU A 128 20.49 4.43 2.97
N ASP A 129 20.37 5.58 3.64
CA ASP A 129 21.33 6.06 4.65
C ASP A 129 21.44 5.11 5.85
N ASN A 130 20.38 4.36 6.12
CA ASN A 130 20.31 3.39 7.21
C ASN A 130 20.51 1.94 6.73
N GLY A 131 20.85 1.71 5.45
CA GLY A 131 21.05 0.37 4.88
C GLY A 131 19.78 -0.51 4.89
N LEU A 132 18.61 0.10 4.89
CA LEU A 132 17.31 -0.54 4.99
C LEU A 132 16.78 -0.93 3.60
N GLY A 133 16.27 -2.16 3.46
CA GLY A 133 15.67 -2.62 2.19
C GLY A 133 16.69 -3.01 1.10
N GLU A 134 17.99 -3.02 1.44
CA GLU A 134 19.11 -3.31 0.54
C GLU A 134 19.48 -4.80 0.42
N ALA A 135 18.97 -5.65 1.34
CA ALA A 135 19.41 -7.04 1.49
C ALA A 135 18.79 -8.00 0.45
N GLY A 136 19.32 -7.96 -0.78
CA GLY A 136 18.92 -8.81 -1.92
C GLY A 136 19.42 -10.26 -1.92
N LYS A 137 19.38 -11.01 -0.80
CA LYS A 137 19.62 -12.47 -0.84
C LYS A 137 18.74 -13.25 0.14
N GLY A 138 17.58 -13.69 -0.34
CA GLY A 138 16.74 -14.67 0.34
C GLY A 138 15.25 -14.30 0.31
N SER A 139 14.54 -14.78 -0.73
CA SER A 139 13.08 -14.70 -0.91
C SER A 139 12.44 -13.31 -0.75
N GLY A 140 12.47 -12.49 -1.81
CA GLY A 140 11.68 -11.26 -1.95
C GLY A 140 12.05 -10.48 -3.22
N PHE A 141 11.07 -9.82 -3.85
CA PHE A 141 11.25 -8.93 -5.00
C PHE A 141 12.15 -7.74 -4.62
N HIS A 142 13.45 -7.79 -4.87
CA HIS A 142 14.35 -6.69 -4.48
C HIS A 142 14.94 -5.97 -5.66
N MET A 143 14.22 -4.99 -6.21
CA MET A 143 14.75 -3.63 -6.23
C MET A 143 13.83 -2.45 -5.82
N PRO A 144 13.03 -2.52 -4.74
CA PRO A 144 12.18 -1.42 -4.29
C PRO A 144 12.93 -0.11 -4.00
N THR A 145 14.00 -0.09 -3.19
CA THR A 145 14.56 1.19 -2.71
C THR A 145 15.11 2.08 -3.82
N TYR A 146 16.11 1.65 -4.60
CA TYR A 146 16.58 2.50 -5.72
C TYR A 146 15.57 2.64 -6.86
N TYR A 147 14.59 1.74 -7.01
CA TYR A 147 13.50 1.98 -7.95
C TYR A 147 12.65 3.16 -7.51
N HIS A 148 12.24 3.20 -6.24
CA HIS A 148 11.50 4.33 -5.68
C HIS A 148 12.35 5.61 -5.65
N LEU A 149 13.67 5.50 -5.49
CA LEU A 149 14.59 6.63 -5.62
C LEU A 149 14.51 7.21 -7.04
N GLY A 150 14.68 6.36 -8.05
CA GLY A 150 14.60 6.77 -9.45
C GLY A 150 13.23 7.35 -9.81
N LEU A 151 12.14 6.77 -9.30
CA LEU A 151 10.79 7.31 -9.49
C LEU A 151 10.61 8.71 -8.86
N ALA A 152 11.09 8.93 -7.63
CA ALA A 152 11.02 10.23 -6.98
C ALA A 152 11.86 11.29 -7.71
N LEU A 153 13.05 10.91 -8.19
CA LEU A 153 13.93 11.78 -8.99
C LEU A 153 13.32 12.13 -10.35
N THR A 154 12.69 11.16 -11.03
CA THR A 154 11.96 11.39 -12.29
C THR A 154 10.84 12.42 -12.10
N ASP A 155 10.06 12.31 -11.02
CA ASP A 155 8.99 13.28 -10.73
C ASP A 155 9.52 14.68 -10.40
N LEU A 156 10.76 14.78 -9.92
CA LEU A 156 11.46 16.05 -9.72
C LEU A 156 12.12 16.58 -11.00
N GLY A 157 12.03 15.85 -12.12
CA GLY A 157 12.70 16.18 -13.38
C GLY A 157 14.21 15.93 -13.38
N GLN A 158 14.72 15.22 -12.37
CA GLN A 158 16.14 14.88 -12.22
C GLN A 158 16.46 13.58 -12.96
N TYR A 159 16.29 13.59 -14.28
CA TYR A 159 16.29 12.37 -15.09
C TYR A 159 17.66 11.67 -15.15
N ARG A 160 18.77 12.41 -15.04
CA ARG A 160 20.12 11.81 -15.04
C ARG A 160 20.33 11.00 -13.78
N GLU A 161 20.06 11.60 -12.63
CA GLU A 161 20.14 10.98 -11.32
C GLU A 161 19.15 9.81 -11.21
N ALA A 162 17.95 9.95 -11.78
CA ALA A 162 16.98 8.87 -11.87
C ALA A 162 17.54 7.67 -12.63
N ALA A 163 18.16 7.90 -13.80
CA ALA A 163 18.76 6.84 -14.59
C ALA A 163 19.92 6.13 -13.86
N GLU A 164 20.72 6.87 -13.09
CA GLU A 164 21.76 6.31 -12.22
C GLU A 164 21.19 5.46 -11.08
N ALA A 165 20.12 5.92 -10.44
CA ALA A 165 19.42 5.18 -9.39
C ALA A 165 18.85 3.85 -9.94
N PHE A 166 18.14 3.89 -11.06
CA PHE A 166 17.64 2.68 -11.72
C PHE A 166 18.77 1.74 -12.14
N SER A 167 19.87 2.27 -12.65
CA SER A 167 21.05 1.47 -13.04
C SER A 167 21.67 0.77 -11.84
N THR A 168 21.80 1.47 -10.71
CA THR A 168 22.29 0.88 -9.45
C THR A 168 21.36 -0.24 -9.00
N GLY A 169 20.05 -0.05 -9.09
CA GLY A 169 19.10 -1.11 -8.81
C GLY A 169 19.25 -2.31 -9.73
N LEU A 170 19.33 -2.09 -11.04
CA LEU A 170 19.48 -3.18 -12.00
C LEU A 170 20.78 -3.98 -11.81
N GLN A 171 21.82 -3.41 -11.19
CA GLN A 171 23.00 -4.18 -10.78
C GLN A 171 22.72 -5.16 -9.62
N ARG A 172 21.75 -4.83 -8.74
CA ARG A 172 21.32 -5.68 -7.62
C ARG A 172 20.27 -6.70 -8.04
N GLN A 173 19.33 -6.30 -8.87
CA GLN A 173 18.31 -7.17 -9.47
C GLN A 173 18.21 -6.95 -10.98
N PRO A 174 18.98 -7.72 -11.77
CA PRO A 174 19.03 -7.58 -13.23
C PRO A 174 17.73 -7.95 -13.96
N ASP A 175 16.76 -8.58 -13.28
CA ASP A 175 15.48 -9.02 -13.84
C ASP A 175 14.28 -8.15 -13.42
N TYR A 176 14.53 -6.98 -12.80
CA TYR A 176 13.46 -6.08 -12.42
C TYR A 176 12.94 -5.27 -13.61
N ALA A 177 11.98 -5.85 -14.35
CA ALA A 177 11.43 -5.30 -15.59
C ALA A 177 11.05 -3.81 -15.47
N TRP A 178 10.34 -3.42 -14.41
CA TRP A 178 9.86 -2.05 -14.23
C TRP A 178 10.98 -1.01 -14.09
N ALA A 179 12.17 -1.36 -13.59
CA ALA A 179 13.30 -0.43 -13.61
C ALA A 179 13.81 -0.17 -15.02
N PHE A 180 13.79 -1.15 -15.93
CA PHE A 180 14.09 -0.90 -17.34
C PHE A 180 13.09 0.06 -17.95
N TYR A 181 11.78 -0.16 -17.75
CA TYR A 181 10.76 0.76 -18.27
C TYR A 181 10.96 2.18 -17.74
N ALA A 182 11.14 2.34 -16.42
CA ALA A 182 11.29 3.65 -15.79
C ALA A 182 12.60 4.34 -16.18
N ARG A 183 13.71 3.60 -16.34
CA ARG A 183 14.97 4.14 -16.85
C ARG A 183 14.87 4.52 -18.32
N GLY A 184 14.12 3.77 -19.13
CA GLY A 184 13.82 4.13 -20.52
C GLY A 184 13.08 5.46 -20.62
N ILE A 185 12.10 5.71 -19.75
CA ILE A 185 11.43 7.02 -19.64
C ILE A 185 12.43 8.13 -19.26
N ALA A 186 13.32 7.88 -18.29
CA ALA A 186 14.35 8.85 -17.93
C ALA A 186 15.30 9.16 -19.10
N TYR A 187 15.74 8.15 -19.87
CA TYR A 187 16.54 8.34 -21.08
C TYR A 187 15.81 9.12 -22.17
N GLU A 188 14.51 8.86 -22.37
CA GLU A 188 13.69 9.63 -23.31
C GLU A 188 13.68 11.12 -22.96
N HIS A 189 13.49 11.46 -21.68
CA HIS A 189 13.54 12.86 -21.22
C HIS A 189 14.94 13.49 -21.35
N LEU A 190 16.00 12.69 -21.33
CA LEU A 190 17.37 13.14 -21.59
C LEU A 190 17.68 13.27 -23.10
N GLY A 191 16.74 12.88 -23.98
CA GLY A 191 16.95 12.84 -25.42
C GLY A 191 17.76 11.64 -25.92
N ASP A 192 18.09 10.69 -25.04
CA ASP A 192 18.78 9.44 -25.39
C ASP A 192 17.77 8.40 -25.89
N ARG A 193 17.34 8.58 -27.15
CA ARG A 193 16.34 7.72 -27.78
C ARG A 193 16.83 6.27 -27.95
N ASP A 194 18.12 6.06 -28.15
CA ASP A 194 18.70 4.72 -28.33
C ASP A 194 18.77 3.98 -26.99
N GLY A 195 19.21 4.64 -25.92
CA GLY A 195 19.17 4.13 -24.56
C GLY A 195 17.74 3.79 -24.11
N ALA A 196 16.79 4.69 -24.38
CA ALA A 196 15.38 4.46 -24.10
C ALA A 196 14.84 3.22 -24.82
N LYS A 197 15.12 3.10 -26.13
CA LYS A 197 14.71 1.94 -26.94
C LYS A 197 15.28 0.64 -26.40
N ALA A 198 16.57 0.62 -26.05
CA ALA A 198 17.24 -0.57 -25.52
C ALA A 198 16.57 -1.05 -24.21
N ASP A 199 16.26 -0.12 -23.31
CA ASP A 199 15.59 -0.41 -22.05
C ASP A 199 14.14 -0.87 -22.24
N PHE A 200 13.40 -0.26 -23.17
CA PHE A 200 12.04 -0.69 -23.51
C PHE A 200 11.99 -2.10 -24.11
N VAL A 201 12.97 -2.46 -24.95
CA VAL A 201 13.11 -3.85 -25.45
C VAL A 201 13.40 -4.80 -24.29
N LYS A 202 14.26 -4.40 -23.35
CA LYS A 202 14.58 -5.26 -22.21
C LYS A 202 13.37 -5.46 -21.28
N PHE A 203 12.58 -4.40 -21.06
CA PHE A 203 11.30 -4.48 -20.36
C PHE A 203 10.35 -5.49 -21.03
N SER A 204 10.12 -5.38 -22.34
CA SER A 204 9.16 -6.25 -23.04
C SER A 204 9.56 -7.73 -23.05
N GLN A 205 10.86 -8.03 -22.94
CA GLN A 205 11.39 -9.39 -22.83
C GLN A 205 11.16 -10.03 -21.46
N ILE A 206 11.07 -9.24 -20.38
CA ILE A 206 11.02 -9.75 -19.01
C ILE A 206 9.62 -9.65 -18.41
N VAL A 207 8.88 -8.60 -18.75
CA VAL A 207 7.61 -8.30 -18.09
C VAL A 207 6.58 -9.40 -18.31
N ASN A 208 5.85 -9.75 -17.25
CA ASN A 208 4.65 -10.57 -17.41
C ASN A 208 3.53 -9.68 -17.96
N LYS A 209 3.04 -10.02 -19.15
CA LYS A 209 1.97 -9.32 -19.88
C LYS A 209 0.76 -8.95 -19.02
N LYS A 210 0.39 -9.78 -18.03
CA LYS A 210 -0.78 -9.50 -17.18
C LYS A 210 -0.65 -8.20 -16.36
N TYR A 211 0.58 -7.71 -16.17
CA TYR A 211 0.85 -6.47 -15.44
C TYR A 211 1.12 -5.27 -16.35
N VAL A 212 1.16 -5.47 -17.68
CA VAL A 212 1.36 -4.39 -18.65
C VAL A 212 0.02 -3.73 -18.91
N LYS A 213 -0.04 -2.41 -18.70
CA LYS A 213 -1.24 -1.61 -18.96
C LYS A 213 -1.25 -1.05 -20.38
N GLU A 214 -2.39 -0.50 -20.78
CA GLU A 214 -2.56 0.12 -22.09
C GLU A 214 -1.56 1.26 -22.30
N GLU A 215 -1.33 2.10 -21.28
CA GLU A 215 -0.36 3.19 -21.36
C GLU A 215 1.07 2.70 -21.63
N ASN A 216 1.46 1.55 -21.06
CA ASN A 216 2.77 0.97 -21.29
C ASN A 216 2.90 0.46 -22.72
N THR A 217 1.84 -0.18 -23.23
CA THR A 217 1.80 -0.70 -24.60
C THR A 217 1.88 0.44 -25.61
N ALA A 218 1.13 1.52 -25.39
CA ALA A 218 1.16 2.72 -26.22
C ALA A 218 2.58 3.32 -26.28
N LYS A 219 3.23 3.48 -25.12
CA LYS A 219 4.62 3.96 -25.06
C LYS A 219 5.59 3.07 -25.82
N LEU A 220 5.50 1.74 -25.68
CA LEU A 220 6.35 0.81 -26.42
C LEU A 220 6.15 0.89 -27.95
N ALA A 221 4.91 1.12 -28.39
CA ALA A 221 4.60 1.27 -29.81
C ALA A 221 5.27 2.50 -30.45
N GLU A 222 5.50 3.59 -29.70
CA GLU A 222 6.27 4.77 -30.17
C GLU A 222 7.72 4.43 -30.56
N TYR A 223 8.23 3.29 -30.06
CA TYR A 223 9.56 2.75 -30.35
C TYR A 223 9.53 1.53 -31.28
N GLY A 224 8.35 1.16 -31.79
CA GLY A 224 8.15 -0.02 -32.63
C GLY A 224 8.30 -1.34 -31.88
N ILE A 225 7.98 -1.37 -30.59
CA ILE A 225 8.12 -2.53 -29.71
C ILE A 225 6.73 -3.07 -29.36
N SER A 226 6.54 -4.38 -29.48
CA SER A 226 5.36 -5.08 -28.97
C SER A 226 5.72 -5.91 -27.73
N VAL A 227 4.75 -6.07 -26.83
CA VAL A 227 4.84 -7.03 -25.74
C VAL A 227 4.28 -8.37 -26.24
N PRO A 228 5.01 -9.49 -26.07
CA PRO A 228 4.54 -10.83 -26.47
C PRO A 228 3.16 -11.19 -25.91
#